data_AF-A0A1Y3BTE2-F1
#
_entry.id   AF-A0A1Y3BTE2-F1
#
_cell.length_a   1.000
_cell.length_b   1.000
_cell.length_c   1.000
_cell.angle_alpha   90.00
_cell.angle_beta   90.00
_cell.angle_gamma   90.00
#
_symmetry.space_group_name_H-M   'P 1'
#
loop_
_entity.id
_entity.type
_entity.pdbx_description
1 polymer ?
#
loop_
_entity_poly.entity_id
_entity_poly.type
_entity_poly.pdbx_seq_one_letter_code
_entity_poly.pdbx_strand_id
1 'polypeptide(L)'
;MWCGNYATSQTEVQRYCNVTTQRRAKLYVLLYPIQNILNNFQSIYLISSLYVNFLGVAFLISCACLCGVALFGVYYDCDPLRTGAITKTDQLMPHFVMNHLRHIPGMAGLFVSCVFSASLSTMSSGFNALATVTYDDFLSRTNVRKLPEKQIQQISKFIAFGYGMLAIAMAFVVSQINSILEAAISIAGALVGPMFGLFLCGILVPFTNSF
;
A
#
# COMPACT_ATOMS: atom_id res chain seq x y z
N MET A 1 -6.60 4.41 10.72
CA MET A 1 -6.04 3.86 9.47
C MET A 1 -4.51 3.86 9.44
N TRP A 2 -3.83 4.99 9.68
CA TRP A 2 -2.36 5.07 9.63
C TRP A 2 -1.65 4.09 10.59
N CYS A 3 -1.94 4.13 11.90
CA CYS A 3 -1.33 3.19 12.86
C CYS A 3 -1.70 1.71 12.58
N GLY A 4 -2.90 1.45 12.04
CA GLY A 4 -3.32 0.11 11.61
C GLY A 4 -2.43 -0.40 10.48
N ASN A 5 -2.27 0.36 9.40
CA ASN A 5 -1.42 -0.04 8.27
C ASN A 5 0.05 -0.27 8.65
N TYR A 6 0.63 0.55 9.53
CA TYR A 6 2.03 0.37 9.96
C TYR A 6 2.22 -0.79 10.96
N ALA A 7 1.20 -1.10 11.77
CA ALA A 7 1.28 -2.17 12.77
C ALA A 7 0.85 -3.54 12.24
N THR A 8 -0.08 -3.60 11.27
CA THR A 8 -0.72 -4.85 10.83
C THR A 8 -0.35 -5.28 9.41
N SER A 9 0.33 -4.44 8.62
CA SER A 9 0.73 -4.84 7.26
C SER A 9 2.00 -5.68 7.27
N GLN A 10 1.94 -6.83 6.58
CA GLN A 10 3.07 -7.75 6.49
C GLN A 10 4.32 -7.08 5.89
N THR A 11 4.14 -6.15 4.95
CA THR A 11 5.24 -5.38 4.34
C THR A 11 6.03 -4.54 5.34
N GLU A 12 5.36 -3.93 6.32
CA GLU A 12 6.05 -3.13 7.34
C GLU A 12 6.57 -4.02 8.48
N VAL A 13 5.81 -5.05 8.88
CA VAL A 13 6.25 -6.03 9.89
C VAL A 13 7.53 -6.74 9.46
N GLN A 14 7.65 -7.15 8.19
CA GLN A 14 8.88 -7.79 7.68
C GLN A 14 10.10 -6.86 7.72
N ARG A 15 9.91 -5.55 7.51
CA ARG A 15 10.98 -4.56 7.68
C ARG A 15 11.43 -4.46 9.14
N TYR A 16 10.50 -4.55 10.09
CA TYR A 16 10.82 -4.61 11.52
C TYR A 16 11.52 -5.92 11.91
N CYS A 17 11.09 -7.06 11.36
CA CYS A 17 11.68 -8.38 11.64
C CYS A 17 13.12 -8.54 11.10
N ASN A 18 13.51 -7.74 10.11
CA ASN A 18 14.91 -7.66 9.67
C ASN A 18 15.85 -6.99 10.71
N VAL A 19 15.32 -6.47 11.82
CA VAL A 19 16.12 -5.94 12.93
C VAL A 19 16.45 -7.05 13.94
N THR A 20 17.74 -7.28 14.16
CA THR A 20 18.29 -8.44 14.89
C THR A 20 17.98 -8.53 16.39
N THR A 21 17.25 -7.61 17.03
CA THR A 21 17.03 -7.65 18.50
C THR A 21 15.73 -6.97 18.97
N GLN A 22 14.94 -7.64 19.82
CA GLN A 22 13.66 -7.14 20.38
C GLN A 22 13.77 -5.83 21.18
N ARG A 23 14.86 -5.61 21.93
CA ARG A 23 15.11 -4.34 22.64
C ARG A 23 15.23 -3.15 21.70
N ARG A 24 15.74 -3.36 20.47
CA ARG A 24 15.82 -2.31 19.43
C ARG A 24 14.43 -2.02 18.86
N ALA A 25 13.63 -3.05 18.55
CA ALA A 25 12.27 -2.90 18.03
C ALA A 25 11.33 -2.09 18.96
N LYS A 26 11.41 -2.29 20.29
CA LYS A 26 10.63 -1.49 21.26
C LYS A 26 11.13 -0.05 21.38
N LEU A 27 12.44 0.18 21.23
CA LEU A 27 13.05 1.52 21.21
C LEU A 27 12.66 2.31 19.94
N TYR A 28 12.44 1.63 18.82
CA TYR A 28 12.04 2.19 17.52
C TYR A 28 10.68 2.89 17.54
N VAL A 29 9.71 2.37 18.30
CA VAL A 29 8.34 2.91 18.34
C VAL A 29 8.19 4.05 19.36
N LEU A 30 8.92 4.00 20.48
CA LEU A 30 8.66 4.83 21.66
C LEU A 30 9.69 5.93 21.96
N LEU A 31 10.94 5.83 21.47
CA LEU A 31 12.05 6.66 21.98
C LEU A 31 12.93 7.31 20.89
N TYR A 32 12.55 7.19 19.62
CA TYR A 32 13.45 7.55 18.52
C TYR A 32 13.78 9.03 18.31
N PRO A 33 13.02 10.03 18.79
CA PRO A 33 13.45 11.41 18.64
C PRO A 33 14.49 11.85 19.67
N ILE A 34 14.70 11.16 20.81
CA ILE A 34 15.35 11.78 21.98
C ILE A 34 16.55 11.02 22.58
N GLN A 35 16.67 9.69 22.50
CA GLN A 35 17.59 8.99 23.42
C GLN A 35 18.80 8.23 22.86
N ASN A 36 19.13 8.22 21.56
CA ASN A 36 20.41 7.57 21.16
C ASN A 36 20.99 7.99 19.80
N ILE A 37 21.69 9.12 19.78
CA ILE A 37 22.37 9.68 18.59
C ILE A 37 23.82 9.17 18.42
N LEU A 38 24.43 8.48 19.41
CA LEU A 38 25.90 8.35 19.42
C LEU A 38 26.52 6.98 19.10
N ASN A 39 25.79 5.85 19.00
CA ASN A 39 26.49 4.54 19.04
C ASN A 39 26.14 3.49 17.98
N ASN A 40 25.37 3.78 16.92
CA ASN A 40 25.12 2.75 15.90
C ASN A 40 24.78 3.30 14.50
N PHE A 41 25.71 3.15 13.55
CA PHE A 41 25.54 3.60 12.15
C PHE A 41 24.27 3.03 11.50
N GLN A 42 23.95 1.76 11.74
CA GLN A 42 22.78 1.11 11.12
C GLN A 42 21.43 1.68 11.60
N SER A 43 21.37 2.18 12.83
CA SER A 43 20.17 2.85 13.35
C SER A 43 19.96 4.21 12.67
N ILE A 44 21.03 4.95 12.39
CA ILE A 44 20.97 6.27 11.74
C ILE A 44 20.34 6.16 10.34
N TYR A 45 20.77 5.20 9.51
CA TYR A 45 20.19 5.00 8.17
C TYR A 45 18.69 4.67 8.21
N LEU A 46 18.26 3.90 9.21
CA LEU A 46 16.85 3.54 9.37
C LEU A 46 16.01 4.74 9.83
N ILE A 47 16.51 5.58 10.75
CA ILE A 47 15.90 6.88 11.11
C ILE A 47 15.70 7.71 9.86
N SER A 48 16.78 7.91 9.12
CA SER A 48 16.79 8.76 7.95
C SER A 48 15.84 8.23 6.89
N SER A 49 15.77 6.92 6.67
CA SER A 49 14.81 6.32 5.72
C SER A 49 13.35 6.57 6.10
N LEU A 50 13.01 6.51 7.39
CA LEU A 50 11.65 6.76 7.87
C LEU A 50 11.26 8.23 7.69
N TYR A 51 12.14 9.17 8.05
CA TYR A 51 11.89 10.60 7.87
C TYR A 51 11.82 10.98 6.39
N VAL A 52 12.70 10.42 5.54
CA VAL A 52 12.66 10.63 4.09
C VAL A 52 11.36 10.08 3.50
N ASN A 53 10.91 8.90 3.94
CA ASN A 53 9.63 8.33 3.52
C ASN A 53 8.45 9.20 3.98
N PHE A 54 8.45 9.66 5.23
CA PHE A 54 7.41 10.55 5.76
C PHE A 54 7.30 11.85 4.96
N LEU A 55 8.44 12.51 4.74
CA LEU A 55 8.51 13.74 3.96
C LEU A 55 8.10 13.50 2.50
N GLY A 56 8.54 12.40 1.90
CA GLY A 56 8.17 12.00 0.54
C GLY A 56 6.68 11.77 0.39
N VAL A 57 6.05 11.03 1.31
CA VAL A 57 4.60 10.80 1.32
C VAL A 57 3.83 12.10 1.51
N ALA A 58 4.26 12.97 2.44
CA ALA A 58 3.63 14.27 2.65
C ALA A 58 3.69 15.15 1.39
N PHE A 59 4.83 15.17 0.71
CA PHE A 59 5.00 15.87 -0.56
C PHE A 59 4.08 15.30 -1.65
N LEU A 60 4.05 13.98 -1.82
CA LEU A 60 3.19 13.32 -2.82
C LEU A 60 1.70 13.60 -2.58
N ILE A 61 1.24 13.54 -1.33
CA ILE A 61 -0.15 13.87 -0.96
C ILE A 61 -0.44 15.35 -1.27
N SER A 62 0.49 16.24 -0.95
CA SER A 62 0.34 17.68 -1.24
C SER A 62 0.20 17.93 -2.74
N CYS A 63 1.04 17.32 -3.57
CA CYS A 63 0.94 17.39 -5.03
C CYS A 63 -0.40 16.83 -5.54
N ALA A 64 -0.84 15.68 -5.02
CA ALA A 64 -2.13 15.08 -5.41
C ALA A 64 -3.31 16.01 -5.09
N CYS A 65 -3.31 16.62 -3.90
CA CYS A 65 -4.32 17.63 -3.52
C CYS A 65 -4.30 18.84 -4.45
N LEU A 66 -3.12 19.36 -4.80
CA LEU A 66 -2.99 20.47 -5.75
C LEU A 66 -3.54 20.12 -7.14
N CYS A 67 -3.29 18.89 -7.63
CA CYS A 67 -3.88 18.42 -8.88
C CYS A 67 -5.42 18.35 -8.78
N GLY A 68 -5.96 17.93 -7.64
CA GLY A 68 -7.41 17.93 -7.38
C GLY A 68 -8.02 19.34 -7.39
N VAL A 69 -7.34 20.31 -6.78
CA VAL A 69 -7.77 21.73 -6.82
C VAL A 69 -7.69 22.30 -8.24
N ALA A 70 -6.65 21.97 -9.01
CA ALA A 70 -6.53 22.39 -10.40
C ALA A 70 -7.65 21.82 -11.28
N LEU A 71 -7.98 20.53 -11.10
CA LEU A 71 -9.12 19.87 -11.75
C LEU A 71 -10.44 20.57 -11.41
N PHE A 72 -10.66 20.88 -10.14
CA PHE A 72 -11.84 21.61 -9.70
C PHE A 72 -11.92 22.99 -10.35
N GLY A 73 -10.83 23.76 -10.36
CA GLY A 73 -10.80 25.09 -10.99
C GLY A 73 -11.09 25.08 -12.49
N VAL A 74 -10.77 24.00 -13.19
CA VAL A 74 -11.00 23.86 -14.64
C VAL A 74 -12.42 23.38 -14.95
N TYR A 75 -12.95 22.44 -14.16
CA TYR A 75 -14.24 21.79 -14.42
C TYR A 75 -15.37 22.28 -13.50
N TYR A 76 -15.17 23.38 -12.77
CA TYR A 76 -16.19 23.97 -11.90
C TYR A 76 -17.47 24.37 -12.67
N ASP A 77 -17.30 25.08 -13.80
CA ASP A 77 -18.44 25.56 -14.60
C ASP A 77 -18.93 24.52 -15.61
N CYS A 78 -18.04 23.70 -16.15
CA CYS A 78 -18.33 22.71 -17.19
C CYS A 78 -17.85 21.32 -16.79
N ASP A 79 -18.73 20.56 -16.13
CA ASP A 79 -18.42 19.22 -15.65
C ASP A 79 -18.43 18.19 -16.81
N PRO A 80 -17.29 17.53 -17.10
CA PRO A 80 -17.19 16.53 -18.16
C PRO A 80 -18.00 15.26 -17.89
N LEU A 81 -18.40 14.99 -16.64
CA LEU A 81 -19.31 13.88 -16.33
C LEU A 81 -20.74 14.22 -16.77
N ARG A 82 -21.23 15.44 -16.48
CA ARG A 82 -22.60 15.86 -16.81
C ARG A 82 -22.81 16.05 -18.30
N THR A 83 -21.78 16.50 -19.00
CA THR A 83 -21.80 16.69 -20.45
C THR A 83 -21.65 15.37 -21.24
N GLY A 84 -21.40 14.25 -20.55
CA GLY A 84 -21.26 12.92 -21.16
C GLY A 84 -19.92 12.69 -21.86
N ALA A 85 -18.94 13.58 -21.69
CA ALA A 85 -17.58 13.39 -22.21
C ALA A 85 -16.85 12.25 -21.48
N ILE A 86 -17.25 11.96 -20.24
CA ILE A 86 -16.68 10.92 -19.38
C ILE A 86 -17.82 10.08 -18.77
N THR A 87 -17.60 8.77 -18.64
CA THR A 87 -18.58 7.84 -18.05
C THR A 87 -18.40 7.62 -16.55
N LYS A 88 -17.16 7.71 -16.05
CA LYS A 88 -16.81 7.44 -14.65
C LYS A 88 -15.95 8.54 -14.05
N THR A 89 -16.14 8.82 -12.76
CA THR A 89 -15.36 9.85 -12.05
C THR A 89 -13.86 9.60 -12.07
N ASP A 90 -13.43 8.33 -12.06
CA ASP A 90 -12.01 7.95 -12.07
C ASP A 90 -11.28 8.31 -13.38
N GLN A 91 -12.00 8.59 -14.46
CA GLN A 91 -11.44 8.98 -15.76
C GLN A 91 -11.16 10.49 -15.88
N LEU A 92 -11.54 11.29 -14.86
CA LEU A 92 -11.43 12.74 -14.88
C LEU A 92 -9.98 13.23 -15.04
N MET A 93 -9.05 12.65 -14.27
CA MET A 93 -7.63 13.03 -14.33
C MET A 93 -6.98 12.65 -15.68
N PRO A 94 -7.13 11.42 -16.21
CA PRO A 94 -6.67 11.10 -17.56
C PRO A 94 -7.25 12.04 -18.63
N HIS A 95 -8.55 12.35 -18.57
CA HIS A 95 -9.19 13.26 -19.51
C HIS A 95 -8.60 14.67 -19.47
N PHE A 96 -8.29 15.18 -18.27
CA PHE A 96 -7.62 16.46 -18.10
C PHE A 96 -6.23 16.48 -18.77
N VAL A 97 -5.41 15.46 -18.51
CA VAL A 97 -4.07 15.36 -19.12
C VAL A 97 -4.16 15.30 -20.64
N MET A 98 -5.07 14.50 -21.17
CA MET A 98 -5.23 14.30 -22.62
C MET A 98 -5.74 15.55 -23.35
N ASN A 99 -6.57 16.37 -22.69
CA ASN A 99 -7.20 17.53 -23.33
C ASN A 99 -6.52 18.86 -23.02
N HIS A 100 -6.06 19.08 -21.80
CA HIS A 100 -5.48 20.36 -21.37
C HIS A 100 -3.95 20.38 -21.47
N LEU A 101 -3.29 19.24 -21.26
CA LEU A 101 -1.83 19.13 -21.39
C LEU A 101 -1.37 18.67 -22.78
N ARG A 102 -2.29 18.59 -23.75
CA ARG A 102 -2.00 18.16 -25.12
C ARG A 102 -0.96 19.02 -25.84
N HIS A 103 -0.86 20.30 -25.46
CA HIS A 103 0.09 21.25 -26.04
C HIS A 103 1.55 20.90 -25.73
N ILE A 104 1.81 20.10 -24.69
CA ILE A 104 3.16 19.65 -24.33
C ILE A 104 3.38 18.25 -24.92
N PRO A 105 4.26 18.11 -25.94
CA PRO A 105 4.48 16.81 -26.58
C PRO A 105 5.06 15.80 -25.58
N GLY A 106 4.48 14.60 -25.53
CA GLY A 106 4.94 13.50 -24.67
C GLY A 106 4.35 13.46 -23.26
N MET A 107 3.63 14.49 -22.80
CA MET A 107 3.06 14.51 -21.44
C MET A 107 2.04 13.41 -21.17
N ALA A 108 1.17 13.12 -22.15
CA ALA A 108 0.22 12.02 -22.05
C ALA A 108 0.93 10.67 -21.86
N GLY A 109 1.99 10.41 -22.64
CA GLY A 109 2.77 9.17 -22.54
C GLY A 109 3.52 9.06 -21.22
N LEU A 110 4.10 10.17 -20.75
CA LEU A 110 4.77 10.23 -19.45
C LEU A 110 3.79 9.96 -18.31
N PHE A 111 2.62 10.60 -18.32
CA PHE A 111 1.56 10.39 -17.33
C PHE A 111 1.15 8.92 -17.25
N VAL A 112 0.80 8.32 -18.39
CA VAL A 112 0.39 6.91 -18.46
C VAL A 112 1.51 5.99 -17.96
N SER A 113 2.76 6.25 -18.35
CA SER A 113 3.92 5.46 -17.91
C SER A 113 4.15 5.56 -16.39
N CYS A 114 4.03 6.76 -15.81
CA CYS A 114 4.16 6.98 -14.38
C CYS A 114 3.06 6.26 -13.59
N VAL A 115 1.80 6.34 -14.03
CA VAL A 115 0.67 5.67 -13.37
C VAL A 115 0.88 4.16 -13.39
N PHE A 116 1.23 3.57 -14.54
CA PHE A 116 1.49 2.13 -14.63
C PHE A 116 2.67 1.69 -13.75
N SER A 117 3.76 2.44 -13.74
CA SER A 117 4.93 2.14 -12.91
C SER A 117 4.58 2.18 -11.41
N ALA A 118 3.86 3.22 -10.97
CA ALA A 118 3.39 3.34 -9.60
C ALA A 118 2.46 2.20 -9.20
N SER A 119 1.44 1.90 -10.03
CA SER A 119 0.52 0.79 -9.77
C SER A 119 1.23 -0.56 -9.72
N LEU A 120 2.17 -0.82 -10.64
CA LEU A 120 2.91 -2.08 -10.68
C LEU A 120 3.85 -2.24 -9.47
N SER A 121 4.45 -1.15 -8.98
CA SER A 121 5.27 -1.17 -7.76
C SER A 121 4.46 -1.62 -6.53
N THR A 122 3.25 -1.05 -6.36
CA THR A 122 2.35 -1.43 -5.27
C THR A 122 1.82 -2.85 -5.44
N MET A 123 1.40 -3.24 -6.65
CA MET A 123 0.90 -4.61 -6.91
C MET A 123 1.98 -5.66 -6.66
N SER A 124 3.23 -5.41 -7.09
CA SER A 124 4.36 -6.33 -6.89
C SER A 124 4.64 -6.58 -5.41
N SER A 125 4.73 -5.52 -4.60
CA SER A 125 4.93 -5.66 -3.15
C SER A 125 3.73 -6.33 -2.47
N GLY A 126 2.50 -6.05 -2.90
CA GLY A 126 1.28 -6.69 -2.42
C GLY A 126 1.22 -8.20 -2.71
N PHE A 127 1.48 -8.61 -3.95
CA PHE A 127 1.48 -10.04 -4.32
C PHE A 127 2.58 -10.82 -3.61
N ASN A 128 3.76 -10.22 -3.42
CA ASN A 128 4.85 -10.84 -2.66
C ASN A 128 4.49 -11.01 -1.18
N ALA A 129 3.82 -10.02 -0.59
CA ALA A 129 3.34 -10.11 0.79
C ALA A 129 2.27 -11.19 0.93
N LEU A 130 1.27 -11.22 0.04
CA LEU A 130 0.22 -12.25 0.03
C LEU A 130 0.79 -13.66 -0.16
N ALA A 131 1.74 -13.83 -1.07
CA ALA A 131 2.41 -15.11 -1.26
C ALA A 131 3.17 -15.56 -0.01
N THR A 132 3.84 -14.62 0.67
CA THR A 132 4.54 -14.93 1.92
C THR A 132 3.57 -15.31 3.04
N VAL A 133 2.50 -14.52 3.24
CA VAL A 133 1.46 -14.80 4.26
C VAL A 133 0.81 -16.15 3.99
N THR A 134 0.46 -16.44 2.73
CA THR A 134 -0.17 -17.72 2.37
C THR A 134 0.76 -18.90 2.67
N TYR A 135 2.04 -18.73 2.34
CA TYR A 135 3.04 -19.74 2.64
C TYR A 135 3.22 -19.94 4.15
N ASP A 136 3.40 -18.85 4.91
CA ASP A 136 3.65 -18.92 6.35
C ASP A 136 2.43 -19.38 7.15
N ASP A 137 1.22 -18.95 6.81
CA ASP A 137 0.03 -19.29 7.61
C ASP A 137 -0.52 -20.69 7.29
N PHE A 138 -0.51 -21.09 6.02
CA PHE A 138 -1.14 -22.35 5.58
C PHE A 138 -0.13 -23.46 5.26
N LEU A 139 0.96 -23.15 4.55
CA LEU A 139 1.92 -24.18 4.10
C LEU A 139 2.99 -24.47 5.16
N SER A 140 3.37 -23.50 6.01
CA SER A 140 4.40 -23.73 7.03
C SER A 140 3.94 -24.68 8.15
N ARG A 141 2.62 -24.77 8.37
CA ARG A 141 1.99 -25.71 9.31
C ARG A 141 1.92 -27.14 8.78
N THR A 142 2.12 -27.35 7.48
CA THR A 142 2.22 -28.69 6.87
C THR A 142 3.70 -29.12 6.74
N ASN A 143 3.97 -30.39 6.41
CA ASN A 143 5.33 -30.98 6.29
C ASN A 143 6.24 -30.30 5.23
N VAL A 144 5.77 -29.23 4.60
CA VAL A 144 6.43 -28.42 3.56
C VAL A 144 7.59 -27.58 4.11
N ARG A 145 7.65 -27.38 5.44
CA ARG A 145 8.74 -26.63 6.10
C ARG A 145 10.14 -27.25 5.94
N LYS A 146 10.23 -28.53 5.56
CA LYS A 146 11.51 -29.24 5.33
C LYS A 146 12.02 -29.10 3.89
N LEU A 147 11.32 -28.39 3.01
CA LEU A 147 11.75 -28.22 1.63
C LEU A 147 12.93 -27.25 1.53
N PRO A 148 13.84 -27.44 0.56
CA PRO A 148 14.94 -26.53 0.29
C PRO A 148 14.43 -25.14 -0.11
N GLU A 149 15.16 -24.08 0.27
CA GLU A 149 14.78 -22.67 0.02
C GLU A 149 14.43 -22.37 -1.44
N LYS A 150 15.10 -23.02 -2.40
CA LYS A 150 14.80 -22.87 -3.83
C LYS A 150 13.38 -23.33 -4.20
N GLN A 151 12.89 -24.41 -3.59
CA GLN A 151 11.54 -24.91 -3.82
C GLN A 151 10.50 -24.02 -3.14
N ILE A 152 10.81 -23.50 -1.94
CA ILE A 152 9.97 -22.53 -1.24
C ILE A 152 9.77 -21.28 -2.11
N GLN A 153 10.86 -20.73 -2.66
CA GLN A 153 10.79 -19.57 -3.56
C GLN A 153 9.99 -19.85 -4.84
N GLN A 154 10.11 -21.05 -5.42
CA GLN A 154 9.31 -21.44 -6.57
C GLN A 154 7.82 -21.51 -6.23
N ILE A 155 7.47 -22.11 -5.09
CA ILE A 155 6.08 -22.19 -4.61
C ILE A 155 5.52 -20.78 -4.38
N SER A 156 6.26 -19.89 -3.70
CA SER A 156 5.82 -18.51 -3.48
C SER A 156 5.60 -17.75 -4.80
N LYS A 157 6.43 -17.98 -5.83
CA LYS A 157 6.22 -17.39 -7.17
C LYS A 157 4.95 -17.89 -7.84
N PHE A 158 4.64 -19.18 -7.74
CA PHE A 158 3.38 -19.74 -8.26
C PHE A 158 2.16 -19.19 -7.54
N ILE A 159 2.23 -19.04 -6.21
CA ILE A 159 1.16 -18.41 -5.42
C ILE A 159 0.96 -16.94 -5.85
N ALA A 160 2.04 -16.17 -5.98
CA ALA A 160 1.98 -14.78 -6.45
C ALA A 160 1.38 -14.67 -7.87
N PHE A 161 1.74 -15.59 -8.78
CA PHE A 161 1.15 -15.67 -10.11
C PHE A 161 -0.36 -15.95 -10.07
N GLY A 162 -0.81 -16.86 -9.19
CA GLY A 162 -2.23 -17.14 -8.96
C GLY A 162 -3.00 -15.90 -8.49
N TYR A 163 -2.44 -15.13 -7.56
CA TYR A 163 -3.02 -13.85 -7.14
C TYR A 163 -3.07 -12.81 -8.27
N GLY A 164 -2.07 -12.78 -9.15
CA GLY A 164 -2.10 -11.94 -10.35
C GLY A 164 -3.26 -12.29 -11.29
N MET A 165 -3.49 -13.58 -11.55
CA MET A 165 -4.64 -14.03 -12.36
C MET A 165 -5.98 -13.68 -11.70
N LEU A 166 -6.08 -13.84 -10.37
CA LEU A 166 -7.27 -13.46 -9.62
C LEU A 166 -7.51 -11.94 -9.65
N ALA A 167 -6.45 -11.13 -9.60
CA ALA A 167 -6.55 -9.68 -9.73
C ALA A 167 -7.08 -9.26 -11.10
N ILE A 168 -6.67 -9.94 -12.19
CA ILE A 168 -7.22 -9.72 -13.54
C ILE A 168 -8.71 -10.07 -13.58
N ALA A 169 -9.12 -11.19 -12.98
CA ALA A 169 -10.53 -11.55 -12.88
C ALA A 169 -11.35 -10.49 -12.12
N MET A 170 -10.82 -9.99 -10.99
CA MET A 170 -11.44 -8.93 -10.21
C MET A 170 -11.54 -7.60 -10.96
N ALA A 171 -10.59 -7.28 -11.85
CA ALA A 171 -10.66 -6.06 -12.67
C ALA A 171 -11.92 -6.01 -13.55
N PHE A 172 -12.39 -7.16 -14.07
CA PHE A 172 -13.65 -7.22 -14.81
C PHE A 172 -14.86 -6.93 -13.92
N VAL A 173 -14.84 -7.37 -12.66
CA VAL A 173 -15.92 -7.07 -11.70
C VAL A 173 -15.91 -5.58 -11.34
N VAL A 174 -14.74 -5.02 -11.05
CA VAL A 174 -14.58 -3.59 -10.72
C VAL A 174 -14.99 -2.69 -11.89
N SER A 175 -14.93 -3.17 -13.14
CA SER A 175 -15.41 -2.44 -14.31
C SER A 175 -16.91 -2.10 -14.25
N GLN A 176 -17.71 -2.77 -13.40
CA GLN A 176 -19.13 -2.50 -13.20
C GLN A 176 -19.41 -1.54 -12.03
N ILE A 177 -18.38 -1.17 -11.25
CA ILE A 177 -18.51 -0.27 -10.10
C ILE A 177 -18.39 1.19 -10.55
N ASN A 178 -19.20 2.06 -9.96
CA ASN A 178 -19.25 3.50 -10.27
C ASN A 178 -18.10 4.30 -9.62
N SER A 179 -17.79 4.03 -8.35
CA SER A 179 -16.71 4.67 -7.59
C SER A 179 -15.76 3.62 -7.03
N ILE A 180 -14.59 3.47 -7.66
CA ILE A 180 -13.59 2.48 -7.23
C ILE A 180 -12.97 2.89 -5.88
N LEU A 181 -12.77 4.19 -5.68
CA LEU A 181 -12.20 4.74 -4.45
C LEU A 181 -13.07 4.43 -3.22
N GLU A 182 -14.39 4.61 -3.34
CA GLU A 182 -15.33 4.34 -2.25
C GLU A 182 -15.37 2.85 -1.89
N ALA A 183 -15.41 1.98 -2.91
CA ALA A 183 -15.34 0.54 -2.71
C ALA A 183 -14.05 0.12 -2.02
N ALA A 184 -12.90 0.67 -2.42
CA ALA A 184 -11.61 0.38 -1.82
C ALA A 184 -11.52 0.82 -0.35
N ILE A 185 -11.97 2.04 -0.03
CA ILE A 185 -11.98 2.55 1.35
C ILE A 185 -12.90 1.71 2.24
N SER A 186 -14.08 1.33 1.73
CA SER A 186 -15.04 0.50 2.45
C SER A 186 -14.45 -0.88 2.82
N ILE A 187 -13.86 -1.59 1.85
CA ILE A 187 -13.23 -2.89 2.07
C ILE A 187 -12.04 -2.76 3.03
N ALA A 188 -11.19 -1.74 2.83
CA ALA A 188 -10.05 -1.49 3.70
C ALA A 188 -10.49 -1.21 5.14
N GLY A 189 -11.53 -0.40 5.33
CA GLY A 189 -12.10 -0.10 6.64
C GLY A 189 -12.66 -1.35 7.32
N ALA A 190 -13.40 -2.17 6.59
CA ALA A 190 -14.01 -3.40 7.08
C ALA A 190 -12.99 -4.45 7.55
N LEU A 191 -11.81 -4.52 6.91
CA LEU A 191 -10.75 -5.47 7.26
C LEU A 191 -9.79 -4.92 8.32
N VAL A 192 -9.32 -3.68 8.14
CA VAL A 192 -8.29 -3.09 9.02
C VAL A 192 -8.87 -2.73 10.39
N GLY A 193 -10.15 -2.36 10.47
CA GLY A 193 -10.82 -2.00 11.73
C GLY A 193 -10.81 -3.14 12.76
N PRO A 194 -11.37 -4.31 12.47
CA PRO A 194 -11.38 -5.45 13.38
C PRO A 194 -9.98 -5.97 13.73
N MET A 195 -9.07 -6.02 12.74
CA MET A 195 -7.68 -6.42 12.97
C MET A 195 -6.99 -5.48 13.97
N PHE A 196 -7.14 -4.17 13.79
CA PHE A 196 -6.60 -3.19 14.72
C PHE A 196 -7.22 -3.31 16.11
N GLY A 197 -8.54 -3.57 16.19
CA GLY A 197 -9.24 -3.82 17.45
C GLY A 197 -8.69 -5.04 18.20
N LEU A 198 -8.44 -6.15 17.50
CA LEU A 198 -7.84 -7.37 18.06
C LEU A 198 -6.41 -7.11 18.59
N PHE A 199 -5.57 -6.41 17.81
CA PHE A 199 -4.23 -6.04 18.26
C PHE A 199 -4.24 -5.15 19.49
N LEU A 200 -5.13 -4.14 19.53
CA LEU A 200 -5.29 -3.29 20.71
C LEU A 200 -5.75 -4.07 21.93
N CYS A 201 -6.75 -4.96 21.79
CA CYS A 201 -7.21 -5.81 22.89
C CYS A 201 -6.09 -6.72 23.41
N GLY A 202 -5.33 -7.36 22.52
CA GLY A 202 -4.20 -8.20 22.92
C GLY A 202 -3.09 -7.46 23.67
N ILE A 203 -2.90 -6.16 23.41
CA ILE A 203 -1.88 -5.34 24.09
C ILE A 203 -2.41 -4.73 25.40
N LEU A 204 -3.64 -4.20 25.38
CA LEU A 204 -4.17 -3.38 26.48
C LEU A 204 -5.02 -4.16 27.48
N VAL A 205 -5.60 -5.29 27.08
CA VAL A 205 -6.51 -6.09 27.91
C VAL A 205 -5.83 -7.41 28.27
N PRO A 206 -5.22 -7.52 29.47
CA PRO A 206 -4.45 -8.70 29.88
C PRO A 206 -5.32 -9.95 30.11
N PHE A 207 -6.65 -9.79 30.14
CA PHE A 207 -7.62 -10.87 30.31
C PHE A 207 -8.11 -11.47 28.98
N THR A 208 -7.63 -10.95 27.84
CA THR A 208 -8.01 -11.48 26.52
C THR A 208 -7.41 -12.88 26.34
N ASN A 209 -8.26 -13.85 26.06
CA ASN A 209 -7.90 -15.24 25.81
C ASN A 209 -7.95 -15.54 24.31
N SER A 210 -7.35 -16.67 23.92
CA SER A 210 -7.35 -17.15 22.52
C SER A 210 -8.62 -17.96 22.15
N PHE A 211 -9.58 -18.06 23.07
CA PHE A 211 -10.75 -18.94 22.99
C PHE A 211 -12.05 -18.16 23.12
#